data_AF-A0AAX6E0J1-F1
#
_entry.id   AF-A0AAX6E0J1-F1
#
_cell.length_a   1.000
_cell.length_b   1.000
_cell.length_c   1.000
_cell.angle_alpha   90.00
_cell.angle_beta   90.00
_cell.angle_gamma   90.00
#
_symmetry.space_group_name_H-M   'P 1'
#
loop_
_entity.id
_entity.type
_entity.pdbx_description
1 polymer ?
#
loop_
_entity_poly.entity_id
_entity_poly.type
_entity_poly.pdbx_seq_one_letter_code
_entity_poly.pdbx_strand_id
1 'polypeptide(L)'
;MCLSQLLSLFPPMETPLPPNPNPNPNQLEALSPPQPSSPPPSFSNIARISSFAATTVPCRLAIRLTLEFDSDNSLFFHKVSFRLFDRLAKLWLSLQIDHNGDVSFLYLGFLIRYFSVLYDVESRNALLNGSLDVSPSLQLKATHDVKEQQGEVAMIASLAPSYKLELSSAVPTIVLLRATLRFPLGEVSVAEKEDEELKKVLSINGILKGQLMNGVYTALYKDNNLNLIYSYKDEELTFIPSLSSCKCTILCIQTPF
;
A
#
# COMPACT_ATOMS: atom_id res chain seq x y z
N MET A 1 21.35 -0.71 43.37
CA MET A 1 20.31 -1.55 44.03
C MET A 1 19.69 -2.40 42.92
N CYS A 2 20.29 -3.48 42.42
CA CYS A 2 20.65 -4.75 43.07
C CYS A 2 19.52 -5.30 43.94
N LEU A 3 18.74 -6.23 43.40
CA LEU A 3 18.19 -7.35 44.16
C LEU A 3 19.25 -8.46 44.10
N SER A 4 20.04 -8.54 45.16
CA SER A 4 21.04 -9.57 45.38
C SER A 4 20.58 -10.49 46.50
N GLN A 5 20.92 -11.77 46.33
CA GLN A 5 21.15 -12.79 47.37
C GLN A 5 19.94 -13.48 48.01
N LEU A 6 19.78 -14.77 47.69
CA LEU A 6 19.76 -15.83 48.71
C LEU A 6 19.93 -17.21 48.06
N LEU A 7 21.11 -17.81 48.24
CA LEU A 7 21.32 -19.19 48.74
C LEU A 7 22.75 -19.64 48.44
N SER A 8 23.52 -19.66 49.52
CA SER A 8 24.83 -20.25 49.69
C SER A 8 24.73 -21.77 49.84
N LEU A 9 25.66 -22.54 49.26
CA LEU A 9 26.59 -23.46 49.94
C LEU A 9 27.24 -24.38 48.89
N PHE A 10 28.58 -24.40 48.84
CA PHE A 10 29.49 -25.56 48.85
C PHE A 10 30.84 -25.19 48.18
N PRO A 11 31.98 -25.56 48.81
CA PRO A 11 33.33 -25.09 48.43
C PRO A 11 33.97 -25.91 47.30
N PRO A 12 35.08 -25.43 46.70
CA PRO A 12 35.77 -26.11 45.61
C PRO A 12 36.75 -27.17 46.14
N MET A 13 37.04 -28.19 45.33
CA MET A 13 38.21 -29.02 45.55
C MET A 13 38.99 -29.23 44.24
N GLU A 14 40.22 -28.73 44.21
CA GLU A 14 41.25 -29.00 43.21
C GLU A 14 41.65 -30.49 43.25
N THR A 15 42.02 -31.15 42.15
CA THR A 15 43.38 -31.30 41.57
C THR A 15 43.34 -32.51 40.60
N PRO A 16 44.39 -32.89 39.86
CA PRO A 16 45.29 -32.14 39.00
C PRO A 16 45.43 -32.77 37.57
N LEU A 17 45.96 -32.00 36.61
CA LEU A 17 46.44 -32.50 35.31
C LEU A 17 47.67 -33.41 35.44
N PRO A 18 47.87 -34.35 34.50
CA PRO A 18 49.21 -34.72 34.04
C PRO A 18 49.40 -34.46 32.52
N PRO A 19 50.63 -34.56 32.00
CA PRO A 19 51.18 -33.63 31.02
C PRO A 19 51.18 -34.11 29.56
N ASN A 20 51.28 -33.13 28.66
CA ASN A 20 51.68 -33.22 27.24
C ASN A 20 53.02 -33.97 27.08
N PRO A 21 53.30 -34.71 25.96
CA PRO A 21 54.03 -34.03 24.88
C PRO A 21 53.86 -34.58 23.43
N ASN A 22 53.86 -33.62 22.51
CA ASN A 22 54.56 -33.58 21.22
C ASN A 22 53.97 -34.20 19.93
N PRO A 23 54.27 -33.56 18.77
CA PRO A 23 53.77 -33.87 17.45
C PRO A 23 54.71 -34.84 16.71
N ASN A 24 54.22 -35.52 15.68
CA ASN A 24 55.10 -36.05 14.66
C ASN A 24 54.50 -35.86 13.25
N PRO A 25 55.31 -35.44 12.26
CA PRO A 25 54.90 -35.22 10.88
C PRO A 25 55.06 -36.51 10.07
N ASN A 26 54.48 -36.51 8.86
CA ASN A 26 54.57 -37.53 7.81
C ASN A 26 53.48 -38.62 7.84
N GLN A 27 52.41 -38.39 7.09
CA GLN A 27 51.92 -39.41 6.15
C GLN A 27 51.58 -38.74 4.81
N LEU A 28 52.37 -39.10 3.81
CA LEU A 28 52.17 -38.86 2.39
C LEU A 28 51.33 -40.03 1.82
N GLU A 29 50.68 -39.77 0.69
CA GLU A 29 50.01 -40.70 -0.24
C GLU A 29 48.51 -40.99 -0.04
N ALA A 30 47.68 -40.33 -0.87
CA ALA A 30 46.85 -41.01 -1.88
C ALA A 30 46.29 -39.99 -2.89
N LEU A 31 46.68 -40.11 -4.16
CA LEU A 31 46.19 -39.31 -5.29
C LEU A 31 44.73 -39.64 -5.60
N SER A 32 43.88 -38.61 -5.69
CA SER A 32 42.50 -38.68 -6.21
C SER A 32 42.37 -37.79 -7.47
N PRO A 33 41.57 -38.16 -8.48
CA PRO A 33 41.52 -37.53 -9.80
C PRO A 33 40.89 -36.11 -9.82
N PRO A 34 41.12 -35.29 -10.87
CA PRO A 34 40.81 -33.86 -10.86
C PRO A 34 39.31 -33.59 -10.97
N GLN A 35 38.78 -32.78 -10.03
CA GLN A 35 37.40 -32.30 -10.02
C GLN A 35 37.27 -31.01 -10.86
N PRO A 36 36.21 -30.85 -11.69
CA PRO A 36 36.03 -29.67 -12.52
C PRO A 36 35.68 -28.39 -11.71
N SER A 37 36.14 -27.27 -12.25
CA SER A 37 36.16 -25.88 -11.77
C SER A 37 34.89 -25.34 -11.08
N SER A 38 35.10 -24.60 -9.98
CA SER A 38 34.11 -23.80 -9.25
C SER A 38 33.51 -22.64 -10.08
N PRO A 39 32.22 -22.29 -9.91
CA PRO A 39 31.63 -21.07 -10.47
C PRO A 39 32.12 -19.79 -9.72
N PRO A 40 32.03 -18.60 -10.35
CA PRO A 40 32.65 -17.35 -9.86
C PRO A 40 32.04 -16.83 -8.55
N PRO A 41 32.80 -16.03 -7.76
CA PRO A 41 32.35 -15.53 -6.46
C PRO A 41 31.15 -14.59 -6.61
N SER A 42 30.08 -14.89 -5.88
CA SER A 42 28.93 -14.01 -5.69
C SER A 42 29.37 -12.72 -5.00
N PHE A 43 29.11 -11.57 -5.63
CA PHE A 43 29.24 -10.26 -5.01
C PHE A 43 28.16 -10.06 -3.94
N SER A 44 28.40 -10.60 -2.74
CA SER A 44 27.63 -10.27 -1.55
C SER A 44 28.39 -9.22 -0.75
N ASN A 45 28.15 -7.94 -1.06
CA ASN A 45 28.53 -6.83 -0.17
C ASN A 45 27.36 -5.84 -0.07
N ILE A 46 26.38 -6.18 0.77
CA ILE A 46 25.49 -5.19 1.38
C ILE A 46 26.32 -4.49 2.45
N ALA A 47 26.77 -3.27 2.14
CA ALA A 47 27.41 -2.41 3.10
C ALA A 47 26.45 -2.13 4.27
N ARG A 48 26.73 -2.75 5.42
CA ARG A 48 26.21 -2.32 6.72
C ARG A 48 26.81 -0.94 7.01
N ILE A 49 26.09 0.13 6.70
CA ILE A 49 26.41 1.44 7.24
C ILE A 49 25.88 1.45 8.68
N SER A 50 26.77 1.07 9.60
CA SER A 50 26.57 1.15 11.04
C SER A 50 27.54 2.18 11.58
N SER A 51 27.08 3.40 11.79
CA SER A 51 27.69 4.34 12.74
C SER A 51 26.94 5.66 12.76
N PHE A 52 26.07 5.87 13.76
CA PHE A 52 26.07 7.10 14.55
C PHE A 52 25.68 6.73 15.98
N ALA A 53 26.61 6.93 16.90
CA ALA A 53 26.41 6.74 18.32
C ALA A 53 25.54 7.88 18.86
N ALA A 54 24.34 7.57 19.34
CA ALA A 54 23.63 8.35 20.34
C ALA A 54 22.53 7.49 20.98
N THR A 55 22.72 7.23 22.27
CA THR A 55 21.70 6.92 23.30
C THR A 55 20.74 5.74 23.06
N THR A 56 20.83 4.79 23.99
CA THR A 56 20.00 3.60 24.23
C THR A 56 18.51 3.71 23.85
N VAL A 57 18.16 3.15 22.69
CA VAL A 57 16.90 2.45 22.44
C VAL A 57 17.25 1.25 21.54
N PRO A 58 16.91 -0.01 21.88
CA PRO A 58 17.20 -1.16 21.03
C PRO A 58 16.19 -1.23 19.88
N CYS A 59 16.09 -0.19 19.06
CA CYS A 59 15.31 -0.23 17.84
C CYS A 59 16.17 -0.92 16.76
N ARG A 60 15.90 -2.20 16.47
CA ARG A 60 16.41 -2.84 15.25
C ARG A 60 15.77 -2.16 14.04
N LEU A 61 16.38 -1.10 13.53
CA LEU A 61 15.91 -0.35 12.36
C LEU A 61 16.00 -1.25 11.12
N ALA A 62 14.83 -1.69 10.62
CA ALA A 62 14.76 -2.40 9.35
C ALA A 62 14.61 -1.38 8.22
N ILE A 63 15.72 -1.09 7.53
CA ILE A 63 15.80 -0.19 6.38
C ILE A 63 15.59 -1.00 5.10
N ARG A 64 14.77 -0.49 4.18
CA ARG A 64 14.57 -1.03 2.83
C ARG A 64 14.76 0.09 1.83
N LEU A 65 15.73 -0.10 0.94
CA LEU A 65 15.97 0.75 -0.21
C LEU A 65 15.39 0.07 -1.45
N THR A 66 14.54 0.77 -2.17
CA THR A 66 13.98 0.34 -3.45
C THR A 66 14.38 1.39 -4.48
N LEU A 67 15.02 0.94 -5.55
CA LEU A 67 15.41 1.77 -6.68
C LEU A 67 14.70 1.22 -7.90
N GLU A 68 13.85 2.03 -8.52
CA GLU A 68 13.12 1.67 -9.73
C GLU A 68 13.50 2.64 -10.83
N PHE A 69 13.72 2.14 -12.04
CA PHE A 69 14.00 2.94 -13.23
C PHE A 69 12.91 2.66 -14.26
N ASP A 70 12.27 3.73 -14.74
CA ASP A 70 11.27 3.69 -15.79
C ASP A 70 11.92 4.11 -17.11
N SER A 71 12.02 3.17 -18.06
CA SER A 71 12.64 3.39 -19.37
C SER A 71 11.81 4.27 -20.29
N ASP A 72 10.48 4.24 -20.16
CA ASP A 72 9.59 4.94 -21.09
C ASP A 72 9.65 6.45 -20.84
N ASN A 73 9.75 6.85 -19.56
CA ASN A 73 9.83 8.25 -19.15
C ASN A 73 11.25 8.69 -18.76
N SER A 74 12.24 7.80 -18.74
CA SER A 74 13.60 8.04 -18.25
C SER A 74 13.62 8.62 -16.82
N LEU A 75 12.76 8.08 -15.95
CA LEU A 75 12.59 8.52 -14.56
C LEU A 75 13.23 7.53 -13.60
N PHE A 76 13.95 8.04 -12.60
CA PHE A 76 14.46 7.23 -11.49
C PHE A 76 13.64 7.47 -10.23
N PHE A 77 13.10 6.40 -9.66
CA PHE A 77 12.37 6.41 -8.39
C PHE A 77 13.24 5.80 -7.29
N HIS A 78 13.68 6.64 -6.36
CA HIS A 78 14.46 6.25 -5.20
C HIS A 78 13.56 6.26 -3.97
N LYS A 79 13.22 5.08 -3.45
CA LYS A 79 12.38 4.94 -2.27
C LYS A 79 13.14 4.34 -1.11
N VAL A 80 13.28 5.10 -0.03
CA VAL A 80 13.88 4.64 1.22
C VAL A 80 12.79 4.47 2.25
N SER A 81 12.64 3.29 2.84
CA SER A 81 11.65 3.06 3.90
C SER A 81 12.26 2.42 5.14
N PHE A 82 11.78 2.86 6.29
CA PHE A 82 12.25 2.50 7.62
C PHE A 82 11.06 2.00 8.42
N ARG A 83 11.15 0.81 9.00
CA ARG A 83 10.19 0.37 10.01
C ARG A 83 10.71 0.75 11.39
N LEU A 84 9.88 1.44 12.15
CA LEU A 84 10.15 1.93 13.50
C LEU A 84 9.30 1.12 14.51
N PHE A 85 9.74 1.09 15.77
CA PHE A 85 8.99 0.52 16.91
C PHE A 85 8.44 -0.89 16.65
N ASP A 86 9.31 -1.87 16.39
CA ASP A 86 8.90 -3.26 16.12
C ASP A 86 7.80 -3.43 15.06
N ARG A 87 7.86 -2.59 14.00
CA ARG A 87 6.93 -2.55 12.86
C ARG A 87 5.58 -1.88 13.16
N LEU A 88 5.45 -1.14 14.27
CA LEU A 88 4.25 -0.34 14.57
C LEU A 88 4.15 0.91 13.70
N ALA A 89 5.28 1.43 13.23
CA ALA A 89 5.31 2.59 12.34
C ALA A 89 6.25 2.36 11.15
N LYS A 90 5.95 3.07 10.06
CA LYS A 90 6.75 3.09 8.85
C LYS A 90 6.97 4.53 8.41
N LEU A 91 8.23 4.92 8.29
CA LEU A 91 8.64 6.13 7.60
C LEU A 91 9.09 5.75 6.20
N TRP A 92 8.72 6.50 5.17
CA TRP A 92 9.24 6.31 3.83
C TRP A 92 9.48 7.65 3.14
N LEU A 93 10.54 7.71 2.35
CA LEU A 93 10.93 8.83 1.52
C LEU A 93 10.95 8.31 0.08
N SER A 94 10.34 9.04 -0.86
CA SER A 94 10.43 8.75 -2.28
C SER A 94 10.93 9.98 -3.01
N LEU A 95 11.98 9.82 -3.79
CA LEU A 95 12.53 10.84 -4.67
C LEU A 95 12.31 10.38 -6.11
N GLN A 96 11.87 11.30 -6.94
CA GLN A 96 11.82 11.14 -8.38
C GLN A 96 12.85 12.06 -8.99
N ILE A 97 13.75 11.49 -9.80
CA ILE A 97 14.82 12.21 -10.48
C ILE A 97 14.56 12.08 -11.98
N ASP A 98 14.55 13.22 -12.66
CA ASP A 98 14.35 13.30 -14.11
C ASP A 98 15.66 13.05 -14.87
N HIS A 99 15.58 12.88 -16.19
CA HIS A 99 16.72 12.67 -17.09
C HIS A 99 17.78 13.80 -17.04
N ASN A 100 17.39 15.00 -16.59
CA ASN A 100 18.29 16.14 -16.41
C ASN A 100 19.08 16.10 -15.09
N GLY A 101 18.82 15.12 -14.23
CA GLY A 101 19.41 15.03 -12.89
C GLY A 101 18.73 15.94 -11.85
N ASP A 102 17.69 16.66 -12.26
CA ASP A 102 16.86 17.46 -11.36
C ASP A 102 15.94 16.56 -10.53
N VAL A 103 15.83 16.87 -9.24
CA VAL A 103 14.92 16.19 -8.31
C VAL A 103 13.56 16.85 -8.41
N SER A 104 12.63 16.22 -9.10
CA SER A 104 11.31 16.80 -9.39
C SER A 104 10.32 16.57 -8.24
N PHE A 105 10.18 15.32 -7.78
CA PHE A 105 9.18 14.99 -6.75
C PHE A 105 9.81 14.36 -5.51
N LEU A 106 9.54 14.95 -4.35
CA LEU A 106 10.01 14.47 -3.05
C LEU A 106 8.81 14.26 -2.11
N TYR A 107 8.49 12.99 -1.86
CA TYR A 107 7.43 12.59 -0.95
C TYR A 107 8.01 12.04 0.34
N LEU A 108 7.56 12.57 1.47
CA LEU A 108 7.84 12.06 2.81
C LEU A 108 6.56 11.50 3.42
N GLY A 109 6.50 10.19 3.59
CA GLY A 109 5.35 9.50 4.17
C GLY A 109 5.65 8.92 5.54
N PHE A 110 4.72 9.12 6.47
CA PHE A 110 4.70 8.49 7.79
C PHE A 110 3.41 7.69 7.94
N LEU A 111 3.51 6.47 8.46
CA LEU A 111 2.38 5.56 8.59
C LEU A 111 2.44 4.83 9.93
N ILE A 112 1.39 4.96 10.72
CA ILE A 112 1.03 4.13 11.87
C ILE A 112 -0.26 3.40 11.51
N ARG A 113 -0.63 2.38 12.30
CA ARG A 113 -1.86 1.59 12.12
C ARG A 113 -3.14 2.40 11.82
N TYR A 114 -3.35 3.54 12.46
CA TYR A 114 -4.60 4.31 12.37
C TYR A 114 -4.42 5.73 11.84
N PHE A 115 -3.19 6.10 11.50
CA PHE A 115 -2.86 7.47 11.11
C PHE A 115 -1.71 7.46 10.12
N SER A 116 -1.82 8.25 9.06
CA SER A 116 -0.77 8.44 8.09
C SER A 116 -0.65 9.91 7.72
N VAL A 117 0.57 10.33 7.43
CA VAL A 117 0.87 11.65 6.88
C VAL A 117 1.63 11.43 5.59
N LEU A 118 1.20 12.09 4.53
CA LEU A 118 1.95 12.18 3.29
C LEU A 118 2.29 13.65 3.05
N TYR A 119 3.56 13.99 3.19
CA TYR A 119 4.07 15.33 2.91
C TYR A 119 4.67 15.35 1.50
N ASP A 120 4.16 16.25 0.68
CA ASP A 120 4.72 16.58 -0.61
C ASP A 120 5.52 17.88 -0.47
N VAL A 121 6.84 17.76 -0.68
CA VAL A 121 7.77 18.87 -0.50
C VAL A 121 7.62 19.91 -1.61
N GLU A 122 7.27 19.49 -2.83
CA GLU A 122 7.16 20.38 -3.99
C GLU A 122 5.94 21.28 -3.83
N SER A 123 4.77 20.69 -3.57
CA SER A 123 3.55 21.45 -3.36
C SER A 123 3.48 22.13 -1.98
N ARG A 124 4.42 21.81 -1.08
CA ARG A 124 4.44 22.20 0.35
C ARG A 124 3.13 21.86 1.06
N ASN A 125 2.60 20.68 0.74
CA ASN A 125 1.33 20.21 1.26
C ASN A 125 1.52 18.97 2.14
N ALA A 126 0.67 18.82 3.14
CA ALA A 126 0.56 17.62 3.95
C ALA A 126 -0.85 17.05 3.83
N LEU A 127 -0.96 15.79 3.40
CA LEU A 127 -2.19 15.03 3.46
C LEU A 127 -2.19 14.15 4.71
N LEU A 128 -3.08 14.46 5.64
CA LEU A 128 -3.30 13.70 6.87
C LEU A 128 -4.44 12.72 6.64
N ASN A 129 -4.26 11.44 6.97
CA ASN A 129 -5.33 10.46 6.99
C ASN A 129 -5.40 9.79 8.35
N GLY A 130 -6.58 9.72 8.93
CA GLY A 130 -6.89 8.97 10.14
C GLY A 130 -7.97 7.94 9.85
N SER A 131 -7.88 6.77 10.47
CA SER A 131 -8.93 5.76 10.43
C SER A 131 -9.07 5.09 11.78
N LEU A 132 -10.29 4.99 12.29
CA LEU A 132 -10.61 4.37 13.58
C LEU A 132 -11.68 3.30 13.36
N ASP A 133 -11.36 2.07 13.74
CA ASP A 133 -12.32 0.98 13.75
C ASP A 133 -13.10 1.02 15.08
N VAL A 134 -14.33 1.51 15.04
CA VAL A 134 -15.20 1.62 16.22
C VAL A 134 -15.81 0.26 16.58
N SER A 135 -16.12 -0.54 15.56
CA SER A 135 -16.58 -1.92 15.72
C SER A 135 -16.19 -2.75 14.48
N PRO A 136 -16.32 -4.10 14.51
CA PRO A 136 -16.04 -4.93 13.35
C PRO A 136 -16.85 -4.55 12.09
N SER A 137 -18.01 -3.92 12.27
CA SER A 137 -18.88 -3.45 11.20
C SER A 137 -18.87 -1.93 11.02
N LEU A 138 -18.11 -1.15 11.79
CA LEU A 138 -18.15 0.32 11.73
C LEU A 138 -16.74 0.92 11.78
N GLN A 139 -16.39 1.66 10.73
CA GLN A 139 -15.12 2.36 10.58
C GLN A 139 -15.35 3.85 10.36
N LEU A 140 -14.57 4.69 11.04
CA LEU A 140 -14.50 6.12 10.81
C LEU A 140 -13.21 6.44 10.07
N LYS A 141 -13.27 7.33 9.09
CA LYS A 141 -12.12 7.86 8.36
C LYS A 141 -12.18 9.38 8.37
N ALA A 142 -11.02 10.01 8.44
CA ALA A 142 -10.87 11.43 8.28
C ALA A 142 -9.62 11.70 7.43
N THR A 143 -9.78 12.48 6.38
CA THR A 143 -8.69 12.95 5.54
C THR A 143 -8.66 14.46 5.59
N HIS A 144 -7.48 15.06 5.66
CA HIS A 144 -7.31 16.50 5.67
C HIS A 144 -6.10 16.91 4.85
N ASP A 145 -6.35 17.79 3.88
CA ASP A 145 -5.37 18.51 3.10
C ASP A 145 -5.05 19.83 3.80
N VAL A 146 -3.80 19.96 4.27
CA VAL A 146 -3.37 21.10 5.07
C VAL A 146 -3.26 22.38 4.23
N LYS A 147 -2.87 22.27 2.96
CA LYS A 147 -2.67 23.42 2.08
C LYS A 147 -4.02 23.99 1.62
N GLU A 148 -4.92 23.12 1.18
CA GLU A 148 -6.26 23.52 0.71
C GLU A 148 -7.22 23.81 1.88
N GLN A 149 -6.81 23.52 3.12
CA GLN A 149 -7.63 23.63 4.33
C GLN A 149 -8.96 22.87 4.22
N GLN A 150 -8.98 21.82 3.40
CA GLN A 150 -10.15 21.00 3.13
C GLN A 150 -9.91 19.59 3.61
N GLY A 151 -10.99 18.89 3.93
CA GLY A 151 -10.93 17.51 4.38
C GLY A 151 -12.23 16.80 4.11
N GLU A 152 -12.22 15.51 4.36
CA GLU A 152 -13.39 14.66 4.26
C GLU A 152 -13.44 13.77 5.50
N VAL A 153 -14.59 13.72 6.14
CA VAL A 153 -14.88 12.75 7.20
C VAL A 153 -15.87 11.75 6.64
N ALA A 154 -15.59 10.46 6.81
CA ALA A 154 -16.42 9.38 6.35
C ALA A 154 -16.71 8.37 7.46
N MET A 155 -17.93 7.87 7.49
CA MET A 155 -18.39 6.76 8.30
C MET A 155 -18.76 5.60 7.37
N ILE A 156 -18.16 4.44 7.60
CA ILE A 156 -18.37 3.25 6.78
C ILE A 156 -18.94 2.15 7.67
N ALA A 157 -20.18 1.77 7.40
CA ALA A 157 -20.87 0.66 8.05
C ALA A 157 -20.95 -0.55 7.11
N SER A 158 -20.51 -1.72 7.58
CA SER A 158 -20.71 -3.00 6.91
C SER A 158 -22.03 -3.60 7.37
N LEU A 159 -23.03 -3.58 6.50
CA LEU A 159 -24.40 -4.04 6.81
C LEU A 159 -24.51 -5.57 6.68
N ALA A 160 -23.77 -6.16 5.75
CA ALA A 160 -23.63 -7.59 5.50
C ALA A 160 -22.29 -7.84 4.76
N PRO A 161 -21.82 -9.09 4.55
CA PRO A 161 -20.49 -9.35 3.97
C PRO A 161 -20.20 -8.63 2.64
N SER A 162 -21.23 -8.42 1.82
CA SER A 162 -21.13 -7.75 0.52
C SER A 162 -21.81 -6.38 0.47
N TYR A 163 -22.38 -5.91 1.59
CA TYR A 163 -23.14 -4.65 1.65
C TYR A 163 -22.45 -3.65 2.56
N LYS A 164 -22.20 -2.44 2.06
CA LYS A 164 -21.56 -1.36 2.80
C LYS A 164 -22.31 -0.07 2.60
N LEU A 165 -22.54 0.66 3.68
CA LEU A 165 -23.04 2.02 3.66
C LEU A 165 -21.91 2.97 4.04
N GLU A 166 -21.65 3.98 3.22
CA GLU A 166 -20.63 5.00 3.44
C GLU A 166 -21.32 6.37 3.45
N LEU A 167 -21.15 7.09 4.55
CA LEU A 167 -21.63 8.46 4.72
C LEU A 167 -20.41 9.36 4.83
N SER A 168 -20.23 10.30 3.91
CA SER A 168 -19.11 11.23 3.93
C SER A 168 -19.55 12.68 3.81
N SER A 169 -18.70 13.57 4.33
CA SER A 169 -18.91 15.02 4.33
C SER A 169 -17.57 15.71 4.18
N ALA A 170 -17.55 16.78 3.38
CA ALA A 170 -16.42 17.70 3.37
C ALA A 170 -16.31 18.47 4.71
N VAL A 171 -15.11 18.93 5.03
CA VAL A 171 -14.76 19.73 6.22
C VAL A 171 -13.82 20.85 5.76
N PRO A 172 -13.94 22.12 6.21
CA PRO A 172 -14.81 22.62 7.29
C PRO A 172 -16.30 22.73 6.92
N THR A 173 -16.62 22.67 5.63
CA THR A 173 -17.98 22.84 5.13
C THR A 173 -18.77 21.54 5.25
N ILE A 174 -19.47 21.33 6.38
CA ILE A 174 -20.38 20.18 6.64
C ILE A 174 -21.61 20.16 5.68
N VAL A 175 -21.64 21.05 4.70
CA VAL A 175 -22.82 21.37 3.91
C VAL A 175 -23.05 20.37 2.78
N LEU A 176 -22.03 19.66 2.32
CA LEU A 176 -22.11 18.73 1.18
C LEU A 176 -21.95 17.30 1.68
N LEU A 177 -23.09 16.66 1.90
CA LEU A 177 -23.18 15.28 2.39
C LEU A 177 -23.33 14.30 1.22
N ARG A 178 -22.61 13.19 1.30
CA ARG A 178 -22.67 12.08 0.35
C ARG A 178 -22.97 10.78 1.08
N ALA A 179 -24.03 10.09 0.67
CA ALA A 179 -24.36 8.76 1.13
C ALA A 179 -24.20 7.76 -0.02
N THR A 180 -23.45 6.68 0.19
CA THR A 180 -23.18 5.65 -0.82
C THR A 180 -23.51 4.27 -0.25
N LEU A 181 -24.45 3.56 -0.87
CA LEU A 181 -24.74 2.16 -0.59
C LEU A 181 -24.07 1.29 -1.66
N ARG A 182 -23.12 0.45 -1.24
CA ARG A 182 -22.48 -0.57 -2.07
C ARG A 182 -23.09 -1.94 -1.79
N PHE A 183 -23.30 -2.72 -2.83
CA PHE A 183 -23.84 -4.08 -2.80
C PHE A 183 -23.10 -4.94 -3.84
N PRO A 184 -23.18 -6.28 -3.83
CA PRO A 184 -22.29 -7.12 -4.65
C PRO A 184 -22.38 -6.85 -6.16
N LEU A 185 -23.53 -6.38 -6.61
CA LEU A 185 -23.83 -6.10 -8.01
C LEU A 185 -23.69 -4.63 -8.37
N GLY A 186 -23.28 -3.74 -7.47
CA GLY A 186 -23.30 -2.32 -7.78
C GLY A 186 -23.17 -1.36 -6.62
N GLU A 187 -23.38 -0.09 -6.90
CA GLU A 187 -23.48 0.95 -5.88
C GLU A 187 -24.48 2.02 -6.28
N VAL A 188 -25.10 2.64 -5.29
CA VAL A 188 -25.95 3.82 -5.44
C VAL A 188 -25.41 4.89 -4.50
N SER A 189 -25.23 6.10 -5.00
CA SER A 189 -24.80 7.25 -4.22
C SER A 189 -25.76 8.41 -4.41
N VAL A 190 -26.03 9.09 -3.31
CA VAL A 190 -26.77 10.35 -3.26
C VAL A 190 -25.83 11.38 -2.69
N ALA A 191 -25.63 12.48 -3.40
CA ALA A 191 -24.76 13.56 -2.96
C ALA A 191 -25.44 14.90 -3.15
N GLU A 192 -25.35 15.77 -2.16
CA GLU A 192 -25.66 17.19 -2.34
C GLU A 192 -24.62 17.82 -3.28
N LYS A 193 -25.10 18.62 -4.23
CA LYS A 193 -24.29 19.46 -5.12
C LYS A 193 -24.82 20.89 -5.05
N GLU A 194 -23.94 21.86 -5.14
CA GLU A 194 -24.34 23.24 -5.46
C GLU A 194 -24.47 23.36 -6.97
N ASP A 195 -25.63 23.84 -7.41
CA ASP A 195 -25.88 24.20 -8.81
C ASP A 195 -25.23 25.55 -9.15
N GLU A 196 -25.22 25.92 -10.43
CA GLU A 196 -24.65 27.18 -10.93
C GLU A 196 -25.24 28.42 -10.22
N GLU A 197 -26.47 28.31 -9.70
CA GLU A 197 -27.17 29.35 -8.92
C GLU A 197 -26.95 29.27 -7.39
N LEU A 198 -25.96 28.51 -6.91
CA LEU A 198 -25.71 28.21 -5.48
C LEU A 198 -26.90 27.53 -4.77
N LYS A 199 -27.79 26.93 -5.55
CA LYS A 199 -28.91 26.17 -5.03
C LYS A 199 -28.46 24.75 -4.74
N LYS A 200 -28.77 24.24 -3.54
CA LYS A 200 -28.51 22.84 -3.20
C LYS A 200 -29.45 21.93 -3.99
N VAL A 201 -28.88 21.02 -4.77
CA VAL A 201 -29.60 20.00 -5.52
C VAL A 201 -29.06 18.63 -5.12
N LEU A 202 -29.95 17.65 -5.00
CA LEU A 202 -29.56 16.26 -4.77
C LEU A 202 -29.21 15.61 -6.10
N SER A 203 -27.99 15.10 -6.20
CA SER A 203 -27.54 14.26 -7.31
C SER A 203 -27.63 12.79 -6.91
N ILE A 204 -28.20 11.97 -7.79
CA ILE A 204 -28.28 10.52 -7.62
C ILE A 204 -27.41 9.90 -8.70
N ASN A 205 -26.49 9.03 -8.31
CA ASN A 205 -25.68 8.24 -9.23
C ASN A 205 -25.78 6.78 -8.83
N GLY A 206 -25.66 5.87 -9.79
CA GLY A 206 -25.62 4.45 -9.48
C GLY A 206 -25.05 3.62 -10.61
N ILE A 207 -24.52 2.48 -10.26
CA ILE A 207 -24.09 1.44 -11.19
C ILE A 207 -24.68 0.12 -10.73
N LEU A 208 -25.24 -0.64 -11.66
CA LEU A 208 -25.73 -1.99 -11.46
C LEU A 208 -25.14 -2.87 -12.55
N LYS A 209 -24.51 -3.96 -12.16
CA LYS A 209 -23.98 -4.99 -13.04
C LYS A 209 -24.70 -6.29 -12.77
N GLY A 210 -24.91 -7.09 -13.79
CA GLY A 210 -25.38 -8.45 -13.61
C GLY A 210 -25.08 -9.30 -14.82
N GLN A 211 -25.36 -10.58 -14.68
CA GLN A 211 -25.21 -11.54 -15.77
C GLN A 211 -26.59 -11.90 -16.28
N LEU A 212 -26.74 -11.87 -17.60
CA LEU A 212 -27.95 -12.32 -18.29
C LEU A 212 -27.49 -13.12 -19.50
N MET A 213 -27.96 -14.37 -19.61
CA MET A 213 -27.44 -15.31 -20.61
C MET A 213 -25.91 -15.46 -20.49
N ASN A 214 -25.20 -15.45 -21.63
CA ASN A 214 -23.74 -15.52 -21.71
C ASN A 214 -23.07 -14.14 -21.71
N GLY A 215 -23.81 -13.07 -21.39
CA GLY A 215 -23.28 -11.72 -21.37
C GLY A 215 -23.44 -11.03 -20.03
N VAL A 216 -22.72 -9.92 -19.90
CA VAL A 216 -22.76 -9.04 -18.73
C VAL A 216 -23.53 -7.78 -19.12
N TYR A 217 -24.56 -7.44 -18.36
CA TYR A 217 -25.22 -6.14 -18.48
C TYR A 217 -24.70 -5.18 -17.40
N THR A 218 -24.56 -3.92 -17.76
CA THR A 218 -24.17 -2.82 -16.88
C THR A 218 -25.13 -1.66 -17.12
N ALA A 219 -25.83 -1.24 -16.08
CA ALA A 219 -26.57 0.01 -16.06
C ALA A 219 -25.79 1.03 -15.25
N LEU A 220 -25.48 2.17 -15.84
CA LEU A 220 -24.80 3.30 -15.21
C LEU A 220 -25.72 4.52 -15.30
N TYR A 221 -26.13 5.04 -14.16
CA TYR A 221 -26.86 6.29 -14.05
C TYR A 221 -25.94 7.34 -13.42
N LYS A 222 -25.67 8.44 -14.12
CA LYS A 222 -24.82 9.51 -13.62
C LYS A 222 -25.26 10.84 -14.20
N ASP A 223 -25.42 11.84 -13.34
CA ASP A 223 -25.74 13.22 -13.73
C ASP A 223 -26.92 13.28 -14.73
N ASN A 224 -28.02 12.61 -14.38
CA ASN A 224 -29.25 12.47 -15.18
C ASN A 224 -29.11 11.71 -16.52
N ASN A 225 -27.96 11.07 -16.77
CA ASN A 225 -27.74 10.24 -17.94
C ASN A 225 -27.75 8.76 -17.57
N LEU A 226 -28.62 8.00 -18.24
CA LEU A 226 -28.64 6.54 -18.15
C LEU A 226 -27.85 5.96 -19.33
N ASN A 227 -26.87 5.10 -19.03
CA ASN A 227 -26.12 4.30 -19.98
C ASN A 227 -26.32 2.82 -19.66
N LEU A 228 -26.88 2.06 -20.60
CA LEU A 228 -27.03 0.62 -20.53
C LEU A 228 -26.06 -0.02 -21.51
N ILE A 229 -25.21 -0.92 -21.04
CA ILE A 229 -24.24 -1.66 -21.83
C ILE A 229 -24.50 -3.14 -21.62
N TYR A 230 -24.64 -3.91 -22.69
CA TYR A 230 -24.53 -5.36 -22.63
C TYR A 230 -23.24 -5.77 -23.32
N SER A 231 -22.54 -6.76 -22.78
CA SER A 231 -21.29 -7.26 -23.34
C SER A 231 -21.37 -8.77 -23.43
N TYR A 232 -21.43 -9.27 -24.65
CA TYR A 232 -21.34 -10.68 -24.97
C TYR A 232 -20.04 -10.94 -25.71
N LYS A 233 -19.38 -12.03 -25.37
CA LYS A 233 -18.17 -12.47 -26.03
C LYS A 233 -18.16 -13.99 -26.11
N ASP A 234 -17.93 -14.50 -27.32
CA ASP A 234 -17.56 -15.89 -27.57
C ASP A 234 -16.22 -15.96 -28.32
N GLU A 235 -15.91 -17.11 -28.92
CA GLU A 235 -14.64 -17.35 -29.63
C GLU A 235 -14.56 -16.59 -30.97
N GLU A 236 -15.70 -16.32 -31.61
CA GLU A 236 -15.77 -15.80 -32.97
C GLU A 236 -16.16 -14.31 -32.99
N LEU A 237 -16.92 -13.85 -32.00
CA LEU A 237 -17.47 -12.51 -31.97
C LEU A 237 -17.53 -11.91 -30.56
N THR A 238 -17.34 -10.60 -30.53
CA THR A 238 -17.68 -9.74 -29.39
C THR A 238 -18.79 -8.79 -29.80
N PHE A 239 -19.90 -8.83 -29.08
CA PHE A 239 -21.10 -8.04 -29.33
C PHE A 239 -21.42 -7.15 -28.13
N ILE A 240 -21.39 -5.83 -28.34
CA ILE A 240 -21.55 -4.83 -27.28
C ILE A 240 -22.58 -3.78 -27.73
N PRO A 241 -23.89 -4.01 -27.50
CA PRO A 241 -24.89 -2.97 -27.67
C PRO A 241 -24.86 -2.02 -26.46
N SER A 242 -25.02 -0.74 -26.75
CA SER A 242 -25.07 0.32 -25.76
C SER A 242 -26.21 1.29 -26.05
N LEU A 243 -26.89 1.73 -24.99
CA LEU A 243 -28.02 2.65 -25.04
C LEU A 243 -27.74 3.83 -24.10
N SER A 244 -27.86 5.05 -24.59
CA SER A 244 -27.71 6.27 -23.77
C SER A 244 -28.62 7.39 -24.24
N SER A 245 -29.50 7.93 -23.38
CA SER A 245 -30.32 9.14 -23.61
C SER A 245 -30.68 9.42 -25.10
N CYS A 246 -31.33 8.47 -25.78
CA CYS A 246 -31.74 8.48 -27.20
C CYS A 246 -30.71 8.08 -28.28
N LYS A 247 -29.55 7.56 -27.91
CA LYS A 247 -28.54 6.97 -28.82
C LYS A 247 -28.43 5.47 -28.57
N CYS A 248 -28.49 4.70 -29.65
CA CYS A 248 -28.18 3.28 -29.66
C CYS A 248 -26.94 3.06 -30.52
N THR A 249 -25.92 2.43 -29.94
CA THR A 249 -24.69 2.08 -30.64
C THR A 249 -24.43 0.59 -30.47
N ILE A 250 -24.20 -0.09 -31.58
CA ILE A 250 -23.87 -1.51 -31.59
C ILE A 250 -22.42 -1.65 -32.08
N LEU A 251 -21.55 -2.18 -31.22
CA LEU A 251 -20.19 -2.56 -31.59
C LEU A 251 -20.15 -4.08 -31.77
N CYS A 252 -19.75 -4.52 -32.97
CA CYS A 252 -19.48 -5.91 -33.27
C CYS A 252 -18.02 -6.03 -33.72
N ILE A 253 -17.26 -6.89 -33.06
CA ILE A 253 -15.87 -7.19 -33.40
C ILE A 253 -15.80 -8.66 -33.71
N GLN A 254 -15.35 -8.99 -34.92
CA GLN A 254 -15.10 -10.36 -35.33
C GLN A 254 -13.62 -10.66 -35.18
N THR A 255 -13.27 -11.73 -34.47
CA THR A 255 -11.89 -12.16 -34.31
C THR A 255 -11.41 -12.77 -35.63
N PRO A 256 -10.29 -12.29 -36.22
CA PRO A 256 -9.72 -12.94 -37.38
C PRO A 256 -9.16 -14.31 -36.96
N PHE A 257 -9.52 -15.33 -37.72
CA PHE A 257 -8.95 -16.68 -37.63
C PHE A 257 -7.47 -16.69 -38.02
#